data_AF-A0A7J5ERQ8-F1
#
_entry.id   AF-A0A7J5ERQ8-F1
#
_cell.length_a   1.000
_cell.length_b   1.000
_cell.length_c   1.000
_cell.angle_alpha   90.00
_cell.angle_beta   90.00
_cell.angle_gamma   90.00
#
_symmetry.space_group_name_H-M   'P 1'
#
loop_
_entity.id
_entity.type
_entity.pdbx_description
1 polymer ?
#
loop_
_entity_poly.entity_id
_entity_poly.type
_entity_poly.pdbx_seq_one_letter_code
_entity_poly.pdbx_strand_id
1 'polypeptide(L)'
;MKPLVAWREVLARFEAMDKQGQAVEVARGLRLVQTLAGAPTGEVVRAVETVKEKEKEKEKEKEKEKEKRGEEKGKGKGKGEGKADGDPLGESVTSVKGIGPALAAAMAERGIETVEDLLWLVPRRWLDARELVVLGEAIGSAGEGERIAARAFVKTSRMVRARGRSWGEVRFAGDADGAPILTVRWFNVWGGIDKRFPPGAEVALSGVLKRRGTVWEMANPDVLGIETGGGDVGAAAKILPRYPDVPGVPGARLRSACQAAVARAVGH
;
A
#
# COMPACT_ATOMS: atom_id res chain seq x y z
N MET A 1 -21.32 10.40 6.91
CA MET A 1 -20.67 9.65 8.00
C MET A 1 -19.35 9.13 7.45
N LYS A 2 -18.21 9.32 8.13
CA LYS A 2 -16.92 8.85 7.59
C LYS A 2 -16.98 7.32 7.43
N PRO A 3 -16.60 6.73 6.28
CA PRO A 3 -16.73 5.28 6.04
C PRO A 3 -16.07 4.40 7.11
N LEU A 4 -14.96 4.86 7.70
CA LEU A 4 -14.27 4.14 8.78
C LEU A 4 -14.97 4.22 10.14
N VAL A 5 -15.64 5.34 10.44
CA VAL A 5 -16.45 5.44 11.68
C VAL A 5 -17.63 4.48 11.60
N ALA A 6 -18.30 4.45 10.44
CA ALA A 6 -19.38 3.49 10.19
C ALA A 6 -18.86 2.04 10.26
N TRP A 7 -17.67 1.77 9.74
CA TRP A 7 -17.07 0.43 9.82
C TRP A 7 -16.65 0.06 11.26
N ARG A 8 -16.11 0.99 12.05
CA ARG A 8 -15.76 0.78 13.45
C ARG A 8 -16.98 0.51 14.32
N GLU A 9 -18.09 1.19 14.06
CA GLU A 9 -19.38 0.90 14.71
C GLU A 9 -19.87 -0.52 14.38
N VAL A 10 -19.70 -0.95 13.12
CA VAL A 10 -20.04 -2.33 12.71
C VAL A 10 -19.14 -3.36 13.39
N LEU A 11 -17.83 -3.10 13.47
CA LEU A 11 -16.87 -4.01 14.09
C LEU A 11 -17.05 -4.08 15.61
N ALA A 12 -17.20 -2.94 16.29
CA ALA A 12 -17.46 -2.90 17.73
C ALA A 12 -18.77 -3.63 18.08
N ARG A 13 -19.80 -3.51 17.23
CA ARG A 13 -21.05 -4.27 17.38
C ARG A 13 -20.82 -5.77 17.22
N PHE A 14 -19.97 -6.19 16.27
CA PHE A 14 -19.60 -7.59 16.05
C PHE A 14 -18.81 -8.16 17.24
N GLU A 15 -17.82 -7.44 17.74
CA GLU A 15 -16.98 -7.84 18.87
C GLU A 15 -17.77 -7.98 20.17
N ALA A 16 -18.82 -7.17 20.35
CA ALA A 16 -19.72 -7.25 21.50
C ALA A 16 -20.69 -8.45 21.45
N MET A 17 -20.75 -9.21 20.35
CA MET A 17 -21.60 -10.40 20.24
C MET A 17 -20.99 -11.61 20.96
N ASP A 18 -21.83 -12.56 21.35
CA ASP A 18 -21.36 -13.87 21.80
C ASP A 18 -20.75 -14.69 20.65
N LYS A 19 -20.05 -15.79 20.98
CA LYS A 19 -19.37 -16.62 19.98
C LYS A 19 -20.30 -17.16 18.89
N GLN A 20 -21.56 -17.42 19.25
CA GLN A 20 -22.54 -17.94 18.31
C GLN A 20 -23.03 -16.85 17.34
N GLY A 21 -23.26 -15.63 17.84
CA GLY A 21 -23.58 -14.45 17.03
C GLY A 21 -22.45 -14.07 16.07
N GLN A 22 -21.20 -14.08 16.56
CA GLN A 22 -20.02 -13.85 15.71
C GLN A 22 -19.93 -14.89 14.58
N ALA A 23 -20.13 -16.18 14.88
CA ALA A 23 -20.11 -17.24 13.86
C ALA A 23 -21.19 -17.05 12.78
N VAL A 24 -22.38 -16.60 13.17
CA VAL A 24 -23.49 -16.33 12.25
C VAL A 24 -23.18 -15.16 11.31
N GLU A 25 -22.62 -14.07 11.84
CA GLU A 25 -22.26 -12.90 11.03
C GLU A 25 -21.09 -13.20 10.09
N VAL A 26 -20.08 -13.96 10.53
CA VAL A 26 -19.02 -14.45 9.65
C VAL A 26 -19.59 -15.31 8.51
N ALA A 27 -20.54 -16.21 8.81
CA ALA A 27 -21.20 -17.02 7.79
C ALA A 27 -22.05 -16.19 6.80
N ARG A 28 -22.68 -15.10 7.26
CA ARG A 28 -23.38 -14.14 6.38
C ARG A 28 -22.39 -13.39 5.47
N GLY A 29 -21.28 -12.91 6.04
CA GLY A 29 -20.21 -12.25 5.30
C GLY A 29 -19.59 -13.16 4.25
N LEU A 30 -19.30 -14.42 4.59
CA LEU A 30 -18.77 -15.41 3.65
C LEU A 30 -19.75 -15.69 2.50
N ARG A 31 -21.05 -15.79 2.78
CA ARG A 31 -22.09 -15.91 1.73
C ARG A 31 -22.14 -14.68 0.83
N LEU A 32 -22.01 -13.48 1.39
CA LEU A 32 -21.96 -12.22 0.61
C LEU A 32 -20.71 -12.17 -0.28
N VAL A 33 -19.56 -12.59 0.22
CA VAL A 33 -18.31 -12.65 -0.57
C VAL A 33 -18.44 -13.69 -1.67
N GLN A 34 -19.07 -14.84 -1.42
CA GLN A 34 -19.33 -15.87 -2.43
C GLN A 34 -20.30 -15.39 -3.52
N THR A 35 -21.37 -14.67 -3.16
CA THR A 35 -22.28 -14.10 -4.15
C THR A 35 -21.65 -12.98 -4.96
N LEU A 36 -20.81 -12.14 -4.34
CA LEU A 36 -20.04 -11.10 -5.04
C LEU A 36 -18.94 -11.68 -5.94
N ALA A 37 -18.30 -12.78 -5.53
CA ALA A 37 -17.33 -13.49 -6.36
C ALA A 37 -17.97 -14.20 -7.56
N GLY A 38 -19.27 -14.51 -7.49
CA GLY A 38 -20.06 -15.09 -8.59
C GLY A 38 -20.87 -14.10 -9.43
N ALA A 39 -20.94 -12.82 -9.06
CA ALA A 39 -21.75 -11.81 -9.75
C ALA A 39 -20.96 -11.16 -10.91
N PRO A 40 -21.54 -11.04 -12.13
CA PRO A 40 -20.91 -10.30 -13.20
C PRO A 40 -20.81 -8.83 -12.77
N THR A 41 -19.58 -8.32 -12.79
CA THR A 41 -19.08 -7.05 -12.21
C THR A 41 -19.85 -5.78 -12.62
N GLY A 42 -20.86 -5.86 -13.49
CA GLY A 42 -21.69 -4.75 -13.93
C GLY A 42 -22.90 -4.42 -13.04
N GLU A 43 -23.50 -5.40 -12.35
CA GLU A 43 -24.69 -5.13 -11.51
C GLU A 43 -24.34 -4.41 -10.20
N VAL A 44 -23.19 -4.74 -9.61
CA VAL A 44 -22.71 -4.09 -8.38
C VAL A 44 -22.39 -2.62 -8.61
N VAL A 45 -21.85 -2.26 -9.79
CA VAL A 45 -21.57 -0.87 -10.15
C VAL A 45 -22.86 -0.07 -10.29
N ARG A 46 -23.90 -0.62 -10.95
CA ARG A 46 -25.21 0.03 -11.07
C ARG A 46 -25.93 0.18 -9.72
N ALA A 47 -25.80 -0.81 -8.83
CA ALA A 47 -26.36 -0.71 -7.48
C ALA A 47 -25.67 0.38 -6.65
N VAL A 48 -24.36 0.56 -6.80
CA VAL A 48 -23.62 1.64 -6.13
C VAL A 48 -23.93 3.02 -6.72
N GLU A 49 -24.14 3.11 -8.04
CA GLU A 49 -24.53 4.35 -8.72
C GLU A 49 -25.94 4.81 -8.30
N THR A 50 -26.91 3.89 -8.23
CA THR A 50 -28.28 4.21 -7.80
C THR A 50 -28.36 4.63 -6.33
N VAL A 51 -27.48 4.13 -5.46
CA VAL A 51 -27.38 4.59 -4.06
C VAL A 51 -26.77 5.99 -3.99
N LYS A 52 -25.72 6.28 -4.78
CA LYS A 52 -25.11 7.61 -4.86
C LYS A 52 -26.07 8.69 -5.36
N GLU A 53 -26.94 8.37 -6.31
CA GLU A 53 -27.94 9.31 -6.82
C GLU A 53 -28.99 9.63 -5.75
N LYS A 54 -29.47 8.62 -5.02
CA LYS A 54 -30.41 8.81 -3.91
C LYS A 54 -29.82 9.60 -2.73
N GLU A 55 -28.51 9.48 -2.48
CA GLU A 55 -27.83 10.29 -1.46
C GLU A 55 -27.66 11.76 -1.89
N LYS A 56 -27.37 12.01 -3.17
CA LYS A 56 -27.30 13.38 -3.73
C LYS A 56 -28.65 14.10 -3.71
N GLU A 57 -29.75 13.39 -3.93
CA GLU A 57 -31.10 13.97 -3.84
C GLU A 57 -31.45 14.35 -2.40
N LYS A 58 -31.09 13.50 -1.42
CA LYS A 58 -31.27 13.79 0.01
C LYS A 58 -30.42 14.96 0.50
N GLU A 59 -29.21 15.17 -0.03
CA GLU A 59 -28.39 16.33 0.32
C GLU A 59 -28.94 17.63 -0.27
N LYS A 60 -29.47 17.60 -1.50
CA LYS A 60 -30.13 18.76 -2.13
C LYS A 60 -31.42 19.19 -1.41
N GLU A 61 -32.18 18.24 -0.85
CA GLU A 61 -33.34 18.55 -0.01
C GLU A 61 -32.93 19.20 1.32
N LYS A 62 -31.84 18.73 1.94
CA LYS A 62 -31.30 19.31 3.19
C LYS A 62 -30.71 20.70 3.00
N GLU A 63 -30.11 21.00 1.84
CA GLU A 63 -29.62 22.34 1.51
C GLU A 63 -30.77 23.34 1.33
N LYS A 64 -31.85 22.94 0.65
CA LYS A 64 -33.06 23.78 0.49
C LYS A 64 -33.78 24.06 1.81
N GLU A 65 -33.65 23.15 2.78
CA GLU A 65 -34.23 23.32 4.12
C GLU A 65 -33.38 24.24 5.01
N LYS A 66 -32.05 24.25 4.82
CA LYS A 66 -31.13 25.17 5.51
C LYS A 66 -31.20 26.61 4.99
N GLU A 67 -31.53 26.82 3.72
CA GLU A 67 -31.63 28.17 3.13
C GLU A 67 -32.88 28.96 3.60
N LYS A 68 -33.86 28.28 4.23
CA LYS A 68 -35.08 28.91 4.78
C LYS A 68 -34.98 29.37 6.23
N ARG A 69 -33.90 29.08 6.94
CA ARG A 69 -33.74 29.46 8.35
C ARG A 69 -32.53 30.38 8.50
N GLY A 70 -32.83 31.67 8.41
CA GLY A 70 -31.89 32.76 8.26
C GLY A 70 -30.88 32.96 9.39
N GLU A 71 -29.96 33.86 9.04
CA GLU A 71 -28.94 34.53 9.80
C GLU A 71 -29.39 35.00 11.20
N GLU A 72 -28.53 34.82 12.21
CA GLU A 72 -28.16 35.94 13.08
C GLU A 72 -26.79 35.73 13.77
N LYS A 73 -25.91 36.72 13.52
CA LYS A 73 -24.86 37.30 14.38
C LYS A 73 -23.70 36.45 14.91
N GLY A 74 -22.50 37.02 14.76
CA GLY A 74 -21.57 37.11 15.89
C GLY A 74 -20.10 36.95 15.57
N LYS A 75 -19.42 38.06 15.30
CA LYS A 75 -17.97 38.22 15.19
C LYS A 75 -17.27 37.82 16.50
N GLY A 76 -16.27 36.93 16.43
CA GLY A 76 -15.44 36.55 17.58
C GLY A 76 -14.02 36.18 17.13
N LYS A 77 -13.08 37.06 17.43
CA LYS A 77 -11.64 36.87 17.25
C LYS A 77 -11.13 36.00 18.41
N GLY A 78 -10.48 34.89 18.13
CA GLY A 78 -9.92 33.99 19.14
C GLY A 78 -8.58 33.41 18.68
N LYS A 79 -7.52 33.87 19.33
CA LYS A 79 -6.14 33.37 19.28
C LYS A 79 -5.96 32.43 20.47
N GLY A 80 -5.11 31.41 20.34
CA GLY A 80 -4.70 30.53 21.44
C GLY A 80 -5.28 29.12 21.29
N GLU A 81 -4.46 28.13 20.95
CA GLU A 81 -3.65 27.33 21.89
C GLU A 81 -4.47 26.20 22.53
N GLY A 82 -3.98 24.98 22.32
CA GLY A 82 -4.56 23.76 22.87
C GLY A 82 -3.57 22.62 22.69
N LYS A 83 -2.49 22.65 23.49
CA LYS A 83 -1.69 21.48 23.83
C LYS A 83 -2.66 20.45 24.43
N ALA A 84 -3.01 19.43 23.67
CA ALA A 84 -3.73 18.29 24.20
C ALA A 84 -2.68 17.22 24.52
N ASP A 85 -2.68 16.74 25.75
CA ASP A 85 -2.16 15.43 26.14
C ASP A 85 -2.99 14.37 25.39
N GLY A 86 -2.76 14.28 24.08
CA GLY A 86 -3.66 13.69 23.11
C GLY A 86 -3.36 12.22 22.88
N ASP A 87 -4.41 11.45 22.63
CA ASP A 87 -4.32 10.08 22.17
C ASP A 87 -3.35 10.01 20.97
N PRO A 88 -2.17 9.38 21.13
CA PRO A 88 -1.12 9.31 20.12
C PRO A 88 -1.57 8.56 18.85
N LEU A 89 -2.67 7.80 18.93
CA LEU A 89 -3.27 7.09 17.82
C LEU A 89 -4.23 7.97 17.00
N GLY A 90 -4.83 8.99 17.63
CA GLY A 90 -5.71 9.95 16.96
C GLY A 90 -4.99 10.99 16.10
N GLU A 91 -3.65 11.03 16.14
CA GLU A 91 -2.86 11.95 15.31
C GLU A 91 -3.00 11.64 13.81
N SER A 92 -2.87 12.68 12.98
CA SER A 92 -2.87 12.53 11.52
C SER A 92 -1.72 11.64 11.03
N VAL A 93 -1.93 10.91 9.93
CA VAL A 93 -0.87 10.16 9.23
C VAL A 93 0.35 11.00 8.88
N THR A 94 0.20 12.32 8.70
CA THR A 94 1.31 13.25 8.45
C THR A 94 2.31 13.34 9.61
N SER A 95 1.91 12.97 10.83
CA SER A 95 2.82 12.86 11.98
C SER A 95 3.85 11.73 11.80
N VAL A 96 3.54 10.73 10.97
CA VAL A 96 4.42 9.58 10.73
C VAL A 96 5.55 9.98 9.79
N LYS A 97 6.79 9.77 10.24
CA LYS A 97 8.00 10.08 9.48
C LYS A 97 7.95 9.45 8.08
N GLY A 98 8.07 10.28 7.06
CA GLY A 98 8.12 9.85 5.65
C GLY A 98 6.76 9.82 4.95
N ILE A 99 5.68 10.24 5.62
CA ILE A 99 4.38 10.54 4.99
C ILE A 99 4.27 12.06 4.82
N GLY A 100 4.47 12.52 3.58
CA GLY A 100 4.27 13.93 3.22
C GLY A 100 2.82 14.24 2.83
N PRO A 101 2.48 15.53 2.58
CA PRO A 101 1.12 15.95 2.24
C PRO A 101 0.49 15.21 1.05
N ALA A 102 1.28 14.92 0.01
CA ALA A 102 0.80 14.19 -1.17
C ALA A 102 0.45 12.73 -0.86
N LEU A 103 1.26 12.05 -0.03
CA LEU A 103 0.97 10.68 0.39
C LEU A 103 -0.22 10.64 1.34
N ALA A 104 -0.33 11.61 2.26
CA ALA A 104 -1.45 11.74 3.16
C ALA A 104 -2.76 11.97 2.40
N ALA A 105 -2.76 12.82 1.36
CA ALA A 105 -3.93 13.02 0.50
C ALA A 105 -4.36 11.72 -0.20
N ALA A 106 -3.40 10.98 -0.79
CA ALA A 106 -3.67 9.69 -1.43
C ALA A 106 -4.18 8.62 -0.44
N MET A 107 -3.70 8.63 0.80
CA MET A 107 -4.19 7.78 1.90
C MET A 107 -5.61 8.16 2.31
N ALA A 108 -5.90 9.46 2.43
CA ALA A 108 -7.21 9.99 2.80
C ALA A 108 -8.29 9.65 1.76
N GLU A 109 -7.96 9.58 0.48
CA GLU A 109 -8.88 9.09 -0.57
C GLU A 109 -9.37 7.64 -0.31
N ARG A 110 -8.61 6.86 0.46
CA ARG A 110 -8.97 5.52 0.93
C ARG A 110 -9.46 5.49 2.37
N GLY A 111 -9.71 6.65 2.96
CA GLY A 111 -10.18 6.82 4.34
C GLY A 111 -9.08 6.80 5.39
N ILE A 112 -7.81 6.60 5.03
CA ILE A 112 -6.71 6.49 5.99
C ILE A 112 -6.22 7.90 6.36
N GLU A 113 -6.66 8.43 7.51
CA GLU A 113 -6.39 9.80 7.94
C GLU A 113 -5.51 9.87 9.21
N THR A 114 -5.55 8.84 10.06
CA THR A 114 -4.93 8.81 11.39
C THR A 114 -3.91 7.67 11.57
N VAL A 115 -3.14 7.72 12.65
CA VAL A 115 -2.24 6.63 13.07
C VAL A 115 -3.05 5.37 13.43
N GLU A 116 -4.22 5.53 14.04
CA GLU A 116 -5.16 4.44 14.33
C GLU A 116 -5.58 3.71 13.03
N ASP A 117 -5.91 4.45 11.97
CA ASP A 117 -6.30 3.84 10.69
C ASP A 117 -5.18 2.99 10.08
N LEU A 118 -3.91 3.39 10.28
CA LEU A 118 -2.74 2.63 9.83
C LEU A 118 -2.52 1.35 10.64
N LEU A 119 -2.88 1.33 11.94
CA LEU A 119 -2.83 0.13 12.77
C LEU A 119 -3.84 -0.93 12.30
N TRP A 120 -5.03 -0.48 11.94
CA TRP A 120 -6.11 -1.35 11.48
C TRP A 120 -6.00 -1.75 10.03
N LEU A 121 -5.04 -1.19 9.29
CA LEU A 121 -4.74 -1.66 7.94
C LEU A 121 -4.02 -3.01 8.03
N VAL A 122 -4.75 -4.12 7.94
CA VAL A 122 -4.18 -5.47 8.05
C VAL A 122 -3.48 -5.91 6.74
N PRO A 123 -2.34 -6.62 6.80
CA PRO A 123 -1.71 -7.20 5.61
C PRO A 123 -2.63 -8.20 4.91
N ARG A 124 -2.74 -8.14 3.58
CA ARG A 124 -3.50 -9.13 2.78
C ARG A 124 -2.69 -10.39 2.48
N ARG A 125 -1.37 -10.24 2.39
CA ARG A 125 -0.43 -11.33 2.09
C ARG A 125 0.84 -11.11 2.88
N TRP A 126 1.61 -12.18 3.01
CA TRP A 126 2.94 -12.14 3.57
C TRP A 126 3.92 -12.58 2.48
N LEU A 127 5.00 -11.83 2.34
CA LEU A 127 6.13 -12.26 1.52
C LEU A 127 7.12 -12.94 2.45
N ASP A 128 7.34 -14.24 2.26
CA ASP A 128 8.42 -14.93 2.93
C ASP A 128 9.73 -14.66 2.18
N ALA A 129 10.54 -13.77 2.72
CA ALA A 129 11.88 -13.50 2.20
C ALA A 129 12.96 -14.14 3.09
N ARG A 130 12.62 -15.17 3.88
CA ARG A 130 13.59 -15.86 4.74
C ARG A 130 14.55 -16.72 3.94
N GLU A 131 14.05 -17.35 2.88
CA GLU A 131 14.82 -18.17 1.97
C GLU A 131 14.73 -17.57 0.58
N LEU A 132 15.65 -16.65 0.27
CA LEU A 132 15.75 -16.08 -1.06
C LEU A 132 16.53 -17.03 -1.95
N VAL A 133 15.84 -17.62 -2.91
CA VAL A 133 16.46 -18.37 -4.00
C VAL A 133 17.22 -17.43 -4.94
N VAL A 134 18.19 -17.98 -5.67
CA VAL A 134 18.91 -17.23 -6.71
C VAL A 134 17.97 -16.92 -7.88
N LEU A 135 18.18 -15.77 -8.52
CA LEU A 135 17.27 -15.26 -9.56
C LEU A 135 17.00 -16.26 -10.70
N GLY A 136 18.01 -17.03 -11.12
CA GLY A 136 17.86 -18.02 -12.19
C GLY A 136 16.87 -19.12 -11.82
N GLU A 137 16.95 -19.64 -10.59
CA GLU A 137 16.04 -20.65 -10.05
C GLU A 137 14.63 -20.09 -9.90
N ALA A 138 14.49 -18.89 -9.33
CA ALA A 138 13.20 -18.23 -9.15
C ALA A 138 12.45 -18.01 -10.47
N ILE A 139 13.17 -17.65 -11.54
CA ILE A 139 12.61 -17.51 -12.88
C ILE A 139 12.26 -18.88 -13.47
N GLY A 140 13.09 -19.90 -13.24
CA GLY A 140 12.85 -21.26 -13.72
C GLY A 140 11.62 -21.92 -13.09
N SER A 141 11.30 -21.58 -11.85
CA SER A 141 10.14 -22.12 -11.11
C SER A 141 8.86 -21.30 -11.26
N ALA A 142 8.89 -20.15 -11.96
CA ALA A 142 7.76 -19.22 -12.03
C ALA A 142 7.33 -18.90 -13.47
N GLY A 143 6.02 -18.69 -13.64
CA GLY A 143 5.42 -18.31 -14.92
C GLY A 143 5.44 -16.80 -15.20
N GLU A 144 5.10 -16.42 -16.44
CA GLU A 144 4.79 -15.01 -16.75
C GLU A 144 3.57 -14.54 -15.95
N GLY A 145 3.67 -13.35 -15.35
CA GLY A 145 2.62 -12.78 -14.49
C GLY A 145 2.72 -13.21 -13.02
N GLU A 146 3.59 -14.16 -12.69
CA GLU A 146 3.82 -14.55 -11.32
C GLU A 146 4.77 -13.60 -10.60
N ARG A 147 4.57 -13.46 -9.29
CA ARG A 147 5.45 -12.68 -8.43
C ARG A 147 6.49 -13.60 -7.81
N ILE A 148 7.76 -13.24 -7.98
CA ILE A 148 8.88 -13.92 -7.35
C ILE A 148 9.54 -13.04 -6.29
N ALA A 149 10.32 -13.65 -5.41
CA ALA A 149 11.32 -12.98 -4.61
C ALA A 149 12.64 -13.74 -4.76
N ALA A 150 13.72 -13.01 -5.02
CA ALA A 150 15.01 -13.62 -5.29
C ALA A 150 16.16 -12.68 -4.93
N ARG A 151 17.33 -13.27 -4.72
CA ARG A 151 18.61 -12.56 -4.69
C ARG A 151 19.23 -12.54 -6.08
N ALA A 152 19.81 -11.40 -6.43
CA ALA A 152 20.35 -11.16 -7.76
C ALA A 152 21.52 -10.18 -7.73
N PHE A 153 22.43 -10.29 -8.69
CA PHE A 153 23.61 -9.44 -8.78
C PHE A 153 23.41 -8.33 -9.80
N VAL A 154 23.71 -7.09 -9.41
CA VAL A 154 23.65 -5.94 -10.29
C VAL A 154 24.77 -6.01 -11.32
N LYS A 155 24.43 -6.01 -12.61
CA LYS A 155 25.42 -5.96 -13.70
C LYS A 155 25.59 -4.56 -14.27
N THR A 156 24.47 -3.89 -14.53
CA THR A 156 24.47 -2.51 -15.02
C THR A 156 23.33 -1.75 -14.40
N SER A 157 23.57 -0.50 -14.02
CA SER A 157 22.57 0.41 -13.49
C SER A 157 22.69 1.76 -14.19
N ARG A 158 21.56 2.32 -14.63
CA ARG A 158 21.53 3.62 -15.30
C ARG A 158 20.19 4.32 -15.16
N MET A 159 20.22 5.64 -15.22
CA MET A 159 19.03 6.45 -15.49
C MET A 159 18.81 6.57 -17.00
N VAL A 160 17.66 6.12 -17.49
CA VAL A 160 17.28 6.27 -18.90
C VAL A 160 16.36 7.47 -19.05
N ARG A 161 16.60 8.29 -20.07
CA ARG A 161 15.74 9.40 -20.47
C ARG A 161 15.34 9.22 -21.93
N ALA A 162 14.06 9.02 -22.21
CA ALA A 162 13.56 8.85 -23.57
C ALA A 162 12.09 9.28 -23.69
N ARG A 163 11.74 9.89 -24.83
CA ARG A 163 10.35 10.31 -25.15
C ARG A 163 9.70 11.15 -24.04
N GLY A 164 10.45 12.09 -23.46
CA GLY A 164 9.97 12.96 -22.38
C GLY A 164 9.74 12.26 -21.04
N ARG A 165 10.12 10.98 -20.91
CA ARG A 165 10.02 10.20 -19.68
C ARG A 165 11.41 9.80 -19.19
N SER A 166 11.53 9.60 -17.89
CA SER A 166 12.75 9.10 -17.25
C SER A 166 12.43 7.95 -16.31
N TRP A 167 13.29 6.94 -16.30
CA TRP A 167 13.17 5.78 -15.42
C TRP A 167 14.55 5.24 -15.05
N GLY A 168 14.64 4.62 -13.88
CA GLY A 168 15.82 3.82 -13.51
C GLY A 168 15.75 2.46 -14.19
N GLU A 169 16.83 2.02 -14.81
CA GLU A 169 16.95 0.69 -15.39
C GLU A 169 18.16 -0.02 -14.79
N VAL A 170 17.93 -1.22 -14.26
CA VAL A 170 18.98 -2.07 -13.70
C VAL A 170 18.86 -3.46 -14.30
N ARG A 171 19.99 -4.03 -14.74
CA ARG A 171 20.07 -5.39 -15.25
C ARG A 171 20.71 -6.29 -14.21
N PHE A 172 20.07 -7.42 -13.97
CA PHE A 172 20.42 -8.36 -12.92
C PHE A 172 20.77 -9.74 -13.48
N ALA A 173 21.70 -10.42 -12.82
CA ALA A 173 22.05 -11.81 -13.07
C ALA A 173 21.78 -12.70 -11.84
N GLY A 174 21.76 -14.01 -12.04
CA GLY A 174 21.61 -14.99 -10.94
C GLY A 174 22.87 -15.16 -10.08
N ASP A 175 24.04 -14.83 -10.63
CA ASP A 175 25.33 -14.97 -9.96
C ASP A 175 26.27 -13.80 -10.31
N ALA A 176 27.37 -13.70 -9.56
CA ALA A 176 28.31 -12.57 -9.62
C ALA A 176 29.03 -12.42 -10.97
N ASP A 177 29.16 -13.49 -11.76
CA ASP A 177 29.89 -13.52 -13.05
C ASP A 177 28.98 -13.72 -14.27
N GLY A 178 27.71 -14.04 -14.04
CA GLY A 178 26.74 -14.44 -15.06
C GLY A 178 26.24 -13.29 -15.92
N ALA A 179 25.60 -13.66 -17.03
CA ALA A 179 24.96 -12.72 -17.92
C ALA A 179 23.67 -12.15 -17.30
N PRO A 180 23.27 -10.90 -17.65
CA PRO A 180 22.02 -10.34 -17.17
C PRO A 180 20.81 -11.11 -17.77
N ILE A 181 19.95 -11.62 -16.89
CA ILE A 181 18.75 -12.39 -17.25
C ILE A 181 17.44 -11.66 -16.92
N LEU A 182 17.49 -10.60 -16.09
CA LEU A 182 16.34 -9.79 -15.71
C LEU A 182 16.64 -8.29 -15.93
N THR A 183 15.72 -7.58 -16.57
CA THR A 183 15.74 -6.11 -16.66
C THR A 183 14.67 -5.51 -15.76
N VAL A 184 15.07 -4.78 -14.74
CA VAL A 184 14.16 -4.10 -13.84
C VAL A 184 14.05 -2.62 -14.21
N ARG A 185 12.83 -2.09 -14.22
CA ARG A 185 12.58 -0.67 -14.43
C ARG A 185 11.77 -0.05 -13.32
N TRP A 186 12.24 1.08 -12.82
CA TRP A 186 11.52 1.92 -11.87
C TRP A 186 11.03 3.20 -12.56
N PHE A 187 9.73 3.32 -12.69
CA PHE A 187 9.04 4.49 -13.25
C PHE A 187 8.65 5.47 -12.14
N ASN A 188 8.50 6.75 -12.49
CA ASN A 188 8.06 7.81 -11.57
C ASN A 188 8.96 7.93 -10.32
N VAL A 189 10.25 7.68 -10.48
CA VAL A 189 11.25 7.76 -9.42
C VAL A 189 12.08 9.02 -9.54
N TRP A 190 12.54 9.52 -8.40
CA TRP A 190 13.44 10.66 -8.37
C TRP A 190 14.80 10.31 -9.00
N GLY A 191 15.50 11.33 -9.47
CA GLY A 191 16.82 11.16 -10.07
C GLY A 191 17.80 10.45 -9.12
N GLY A 192 18.64 9.56 -9.65
CA GLY A 192 19.68 8.90 -8.86
C GLY A 192 19.29 7.57 -8.22
N ILE A 193 18.12 6.99 -8.54
CA ILE A 193 17.78 5.63 -8.10
C ILE A 193 18.83 4.60 -8.55
N ASP A 194 19.43 4.81 -9.71
CA ASP A 194 20.49 4.02 -10.30
C ASP A 194 21.72 3.94 -9.38
N LYS A 195 22.04 5.03 -8.66
CA LYS A 195 23.17 5.09 -7.72
C LYS A 195 22.99 4.18 -6.50
N ARG A 196 21.77 3.73 -6.20
CA ARG A 196 21.51 2.76 -5.13
C ARG A 196 21.91 1.34 -5.52
N PHE A 197 22.13 1.09 -6.80
CA PHE A 197 22.45 -0.22 -7.34
C PHE A 197 23.82 -0.17 -8.04
N PRO A 198 24.93 -0.08 -7.29
CA PRO A 198 26.24 -0.14 -7.90
C PRO A 198 26.47 -1.52 -8.55
N PRO A 199 27.15 -1.61 -9.70
CA PRO A 199 27.56 -2.90 -10.28
C PRO A 199 28.31 -3.77 -9.28
N GLY A 200 28.01 -5.07 -9.26
CA GLY A 200 28.56 -6.04 -8.32
C GLY A 200 27.79 -6.16 -7.00
N ALA A 201 26.86 -5.26 -6.69
CA ALA A 201 26.03 -5.39 -5.50
C ALA A 201 25.07 -6.58 -5.60
N GLU A 202 24.84 -7.25 -4.47
CA GLU A 202 23.80 -8.26 -4.33
C GLU A 202 22.51 -7.60 -3.84
N VAL A 203 21.39 -7.93 -4.46
CA VAL A 203 20.10 -7.29 -4.21
C VAL A 203 19.03 -8.35 -4.03
N ALA A 204 18.30 -8.24 -2.93
CA ALA A 204 17.06 -8.97 -2.70
C ALA A 204 15.89 -8.14 -3.22
N LEU A 205 15.12 -8.68 -4.15
CA LEU A 205 13.98 -7.98 -4.74
C LEU A 205 12.77 -8.91 -4.91
N SER A 206 11.58 -8.32 -4.86
CA SER A 206 10.32 -9.01 -5.17
C SER A 206 9.45 -8.21 -6.12
N GLY A 207 8.97 -8.88 -7.17
CA GLY A 207 8.11 -8.27 -8.17
C GLY A 207 7.50 -9.28 -9.11
N VAL A 208 6.60 -8.78 -9.95
CA VAL A 208 5.92 -9.59 -10.96
C VAL A 208 6.82 -9.73 -12.18
N LEU A 209 7.06 -10.97 -12.60
CA LEU A 209 7.76 -11.27 -13.83
C LEU A 209 6.86 -11.00 -15.03
N LYS A 210 7.40 -10.30 -16.02
CA LYS A 210 6.77 -10.08 -17.32
C LYS A 210 7.75 -10.44 -18.41
N ARG A 211 7.29 -11.07 -19.49
CA ARG A 211 8.18 -11.40 -20.61
C ARG A 211 8.09 -10.32 -21.68
N ARG A 212 9.24 -9.85 -22.18
CA ARG A 212 9.31 -8.97 -23.35
C ARG A 212 10.30 -9.56 -24.34
N GLY A 213 9.78 -10.26 -25.34
CA GLY A 213 10.60 -11.03 -26.26
C GLY A 213 11.32 -12.16 -25.53
N THR A 214 12.65 -12.19 -25.57
CA THR A 214 13.48 -13.20 -24.92
C THR A 214 13.95 -12.79 -23.52
N VAL A 215 13.66 -11.56 -23.07
CA VAL A 215 14.17 -11.01 -21.81
C VAL A 215 13.04 -10.91 -20.79
N TRP A 216 13.33 -11.31 -19.55
CA TRP A 216 12.44 -11.09 -18.42
C TRP A 216 12.55 -9.65 -17.93
N GLU A 217 11.39 -9.06 -17.62
CA GLU A 217 11.28 -7.70 -17.13
C GLU A 217 10.46 -7.65 -15.84
N MET A 218 10.78 -6.68 -14.99
CA MET A 218 10.04 -6.41 -13.77
C MET A 218 9.86 -4.90 -13.61
N ALA A 219 8.63 -4.46 -13.38
CA ALA A 219 8.32 -3.04 -13.21
C ALA A 219 8.08 -2.73 -11.73
N ASN A 220 8.73 -1.68 -11.23
CA ASN A 220 8.60 -1.17 -9.86
C ASN A 220 8.62 -2.27 -8.77
N PRO A 221 9.62 -3.17 -8.72
CA PRO A 221 9.66 -4.16 -7.66
C PRO A 221 9.94 -3.55 -6.29
N ASP A 222 9.55 -4.33 -5.29
CA ASP A 222 9.91 -4.10 -3.90
C ASP A 222 11.37 -4.50 -3.71
N VAL A 223 12.20 -3.56 -3.23
CA VAL A 223 13.59 -3.82 -2.86
C VAL A 223 13.59 -4.24 -1.39
N LEU A 224 14.03 -5.46 -1.11
CA LEU A 224 14.01 -6.05 0.23
C LEU A 224 15.33 -5.80 0.97
N GLY A 225 16.44 -5.75 0.23
CA GLY A 225 17.78 -5.49 0.74
C GLY A 225 18.77 -5.24 -0.39
N ILE A 226 19.84 -4.51 -0.09
CA ILE A 226 20.98 -4.28 -0.99
C ILE A 226 22.24 -4.42 -0.15
N GLU A 227 23.14 -5.30 -0.56
CA GLU A 227 24.43 -5.51 0.07
C GLU A 227 25.57 -5.17 -0.91
N THR A 228 26.60 -4.49 -0.43
CA THR A 228 27.74 -4.04 -1.24
C THR A 228 29.03 -4.55 -0.62
N GLY A 229 29.83 -5.31 -1.39
CA GLY A 229 31.13 -5.82 -0.92
C GLY A 229 31.16 -7.32 -0.62
N GLY A 230 30.31 -8.12 -1.25
CA GLY A 230 30.36 -9.59 -1.18
C GLY A 230 29.76 -10.20 0.09
N GLY A 231 28.97 -9.44 0.85
CA GLY A 231 28.12 -9.97 1.92
C GLY A 231 26.87 -10.65 1.37
N ASP A 232 26.27 -11.53 2.18
CA ASP A 232 25.02 -12.23 1.85
C ASP A 232 23.82 -11.34 2.17
N VAL A 233 23.10 -10.90 1.13
CA VAL A 233 21.84 -10.14 1.31
C VAL A 233 20.77 -10.95 2.07
N GLY A 234 20.95 -12.27 2.20
CA GLY A 234 20.14 -13.17 3.01
C GLY A 234 20.04 -12.77 4.48
N ALA A 235 20.98 -12.01 5.05
CA ALA A 235 20.85 -11.48 6.41
C ALA A 235 19.69 -10.48 6.58
N ALA A 236 19.18 -9.91 5.48
CA ALA A 236 17.97 -9.08 5.47
C ALA A 236 16.66 -9.91 5.46
N ALA A 237 16.76 -11.25 5.54
CA ALA A 237 15.66 -12.21 5.57
C ALA A 237 14.58 -11.89 6.59
N LYS A 238 13.41 -11.44 6.11
CA LYS A 238 12.26 -11.11 6.96
C LYS A 238 10.97 -11.57 6.29
N ILE A 239 10.00 -11.97 7.08
CA ILE A 239 8.62 -12.10 6.62
C ILE A 239 8.06 -10.67 6.50
N LEU A 240 7.71 -10.25 5.28
CA LEU A 240 7.31 -8.87 4.99
C LEU A 240 5.80 -8.77 4.74
N PRO A 241 5.06 -7.98 5.55
CA PRO A 241 3.61 -7.82 5.40
C PRO A 241 3.27 -7.01 4.15
N ARG A 242 2.44 -7.56 3.26
CA ARG A 242 1.94 -6.87 2.06
C ARG A 242 0.52 -6.36 2.30
N TYR A 243 0.41 -5.05 2.39
CA TYR A 243 -0.86 -4.33 2.56
C TYR A 243 -1.63 -4.21 1.23
N PRO A 244 -2.93 -3.87 1.27
CA PRO A 244 -3.69 -3.47 0.09
C PRO A 244 -2.97 -2.35 -0.68
N ASP A 245 -3.08 -2.38 -2.01
CA ASP A 245 -2.50 -1.33 -2.84
C ASP A 245 -3.33 -0.04 -2.68
N VAL A 246 -2.69 1.02 -2.19
CA VAL A 246 -3.25 2.36 -2.10
C VAL A 246 -2.70 3.16 -3.29
N PRO A 247 -3.53 3.56 -4.28
CA PRO A 247 -3.07 4.33 -5.43
C PRO A 247 -2.28 5.56 -5.00
N GLY A 248 -1.14 5.82 -5.64
CA GLY A 248 -0.27 6.95 -5.29
C GLY A 248 0.63 6.73 -4.07
N VAL A 249 0.45 5.65 -3.31
CA VAL A 249 1.28 5.31 -2.15
C VAL A 249 2.13 4.07 -2.45
N PRO A 250 3.47 4.19 -2.49
CA PRO A 250 4.32 3.02 -2.67
C PRO A 250 4.15 2.01 -1.54
N GLY A 251 4.04 0.71 -1.85
CA GLY A 251 3.82 -0.34 -0.86
C GLY A 251 4.89 -0.39 0.25
N ALA A 252 6.15 -0.10 -0.08
CA ALA A 252 7.21 0.04 0.91
C ALA A 252 6.96 1.19 1.91
N ARG A 253 6.43 2.33 1.44
CA ARG A 253 6.08 3.48 2.28
C ARG A 253 4.90 3.16 3.19
N LEU A 254 3.87 2.52 2.65
CA LEU A 254 2.73 2.05 3.42
C LEU A 254 3.15 1.07 4.51
N ARG A 255 4.07 0.16 4.20
CA ARG A 255 4.62 -0.79 5.17
C ARG A 255 5.37 -0.11 6.31
N SER A 256 6.26 0.83 5.98
CA SER A 256 6.97 1.62 6.99
C SER A 256 6.03 2.45 7.84
N ALA A 257 4.95 2.98 7.25
CA ALA A 257 3.91 3.72 7.95
C ALA A 257 3.18 2.85 8.99
N CYS A 258 2.68 1.67 8.59
CA CYS A 258 2.06 0.72 9.51
C CYS A 258 3.03 0.26 10.61
N GLN A 259 4.30 0.00 10.27
CA GLN A 259 5.31 -0.37 11.28
C GLN A 259 5.55 0.75 12.29
N ALA A 260 5.63 2.00 11.83
CA ALA A 260 5.76 3.15 12.72
C ALA A 260 4.51 3.33 13.61
N ALA A 261 3.31 3.10 13.06
CA ALA A 261 2.08 3.12 13.82
C ALA A 261 2.08 2.04 14.92
N VAL A 262 2.45 0.79 14.60
CA VAL A 262 2.57 -0.30 15.58
C VAL A 262 3.60 0.03 16.66
N ALA A 263 4.78 0.54 16.27
CA ALA A 263 5.80 0.94 17.23
C ALA A 263 5.31 2.04 18.18
N ARG A 264 4.47 2.97 17.68
CA ARG A 264 3.83 3.99 18.49
C ARG A 264 2.85 3.38 19.48
N ALA A 265 1.99 2.47 19.02
CA ALA A 265 1.01 1.79 19.87
C ALA A 265 1.63 0.94 20.98
N VAL A 266 2.75 0.27 20.73
CA VAL A 266 3.46 -0.57 21.73
C VAL A 266 4.08 0.27 22.87
N GLY A 267 4.30 1.57 22.64
CA GLY A 267 4.83 2.48 23.66
C GLY A 267 3.78 3.00 24.67
N HIS A 268 2.52 2.58 24.53
CA HIS A 268 1.38 2.99 25.34
C HIS A 268 0.67 1.76 25.93
#